data_AF-A0A9W6HB06-F1
#
_entry.id   AF-A0A9W6HB06-F1
#
_cell.length_a   1.000
_cell.length_b   1.000
_cell.length_c   1.000
_cell.angle_alpha   90.00
_cell.angle_beta   90.00
_cell.angle_gamma   90.00
#
_symmetry.space_group_name_H-M   'P 1'
#
loop_
_entity.id
_entity.type
_entity.pdbx_description
1 polymer ?
#
loop_
_entity_poly.entity_id
_entity_poly.type
_entity_poly.pdbx_seq_one_letter_code
_entity_poly.pdbx_strand_id
1 'polypeptide(L)'
;MIVRGRLERQARQDAEVAASGSRSGDESAEPSTPTVQAIQAHANAYARREEQRFFSDIHRELAEHRILTKALDADLASYEEKTDNLSAAERDAIAEGQGPAFEELRRLERRIKRGHRRADELTALIHSRFTTAKLRAGRYYDYSDEKIAVYWGAFRRSASTERLGDRAPGLRRLEWLNTKENTKLLELWQGRTDVQA
;
A
#
# COMPACT_ATOMS: atom_id res chain seq x y z
N MET A 1 0.31 20.42 -24.11
CA MET A 1 -0.09 20.36 -25.53
C MET A 1 0.76 19.37 -26.35
N ILE A 2 2.09 19.33 -26.19
CA ILE A 2 3.01 18.46 -26.95
C ILE A 2 2.76 16.94 -26.75
N VAL A 3 2.42 16.50 -25.52
CA VAL A 3 2.19 15.08 -25.20
C VAL A 3 0.96 14.50 -25.92
N ARG A 4 -0.13 15.29 -26.00
CA ARG A 4 -1.37 14.89 -26.67
C ARG A 4 -1.16 14.64 -28.17
N GLY A 5 -0.54 15.58 -28.87
CA GLY A 5 -0.25 15.43 -30.30
C GLY A 5 0.75 14.30 -30.62
N ARG A 6 1.64 13.94 -29.67
CA ARG A 6 2.49 12.76 -29.82
C ARG A 6 1.69 11.46 -29.68
N LEU A 7 0.81 11.36 -28.68
CA LEU A 7 -0.04 10.18 -28.47
C LEU A 7 -1.01 9.97 -29.63
N GLU A 8 -1.60 11.04 -30.17
CA GLU A 8 -2.50 10.95 -31.32
C GLU A 8 -1.77 10.50 -32.59
N ARG A 9 -0.52 10.94 -32.80
CA ARG A 9 0.31 10.46 -33.92
C ARG A 9 0.69 8.99 -33.76
N GLN A 10 1.11 8.59 -32.56
CA GLN A 10 1.40 7.19 -32.26
C GLN A 10 0.17 6.30 -32.49
N ALA A 11 -1.01 6.78 -32.10
CA ALA A 11 -2.27 6.07 -32.30
C ALA A 11 -2.62 5.86 -33.77
N ARG A 12 -2.34 6.84 -34.64
CA ARG A 12 -2.53 6.68 -36.10
C ARG A 12 -1.56 5.66 -36.68
N GLN A 13 -0.29 5.74 -36.30
CA GLN A 13 0.74 4.78 -36.75
C GLN A 13 0.40 3.35 -36.32
N ASP A 14 0.02 3.17 -35.05
CA ASP A 14 -0.37 1.85 -34.54
C ASP A 14 -1.62 1.32 -35.27
N ALA A 15 -2.57 2.19 -35.63
CA ALA A 15 -3.78 1.82 -36.38
C ALA A 15 -3.48 1.42 -37.84
N GLU A 16 -2.57 2.14 -38.51
CA GLU A 16 -2.10 1.80 -39.86
C GLU A 16 -1.41 0.42 -39.89
N VAL A 17 -0.56 0.15 -38.90
CA VAL A 17 0.10 -1.16 -38.75
C VAL A 17 -0.95 -2.26 -38.51
N ALA A 18 -1.93 -2.03 -37.64
CA ALA A 18 -3.00 -2.99 -37.37
C ALA A 18 -3.87 -3.29 -38.61
N ALA A 19 -4.15 -2.29 -39.46
CA ALA A 19 -4.90 -2.46 -40.70
C ALA A 19 -4.12 -3.27 -41.75
N SER A 20 -2.79 -3.14 -41.80
CA SER A 20 -1.93 -3.87 -42.74
C SER A 20 -1.65 -5.33 -42.35
N GLY A 21 -1.88 -5.71 -41.09
CA GLY A 21 -1.50 -7.01 -40.53
C GLY A 21 -2.64 -8.01 -40.31
N SER A 22 -3.85 -7.77 -40.83
CA SER A 22 -5.03 -8.59 -40.51
C SER A 22 -4.99 -9.99 -41.14
N ARG A 23 -4.30 -10.94 -40.48
CA ARG A 23 -4.55 -12.39 -40.57
C ARG A 23 -4.65 -12.97 -39.16
N SER A 24 -5.88 -13.32 -38.79
CA SER A 24 -6.30 -14.38 -37.87
C SER A 24 -5.63 -14.44 -36.48
N GLY A 25 -6.39 -14.15 -35.41
CA GLY A 25 -5.96 -14.47 -34.05
C GLY A 25 -6.95 -14.10 -32.95
N ASP A 26 -7.67 -15.12 -32.48
CA ASP A 26 -8.30 -15.34 -31.15
C ASP A 26 -9.20 -14.25 -30.51
N GLU A 27 -10.50 -14.54 -30.49
CA GLU A 27 -11.61 -13.71 -29.97
C GLU A 27 -11.80 -13.85 -28.45
N SER A 28 -10.81 -13.50 -27.62
CA SER A 28 -11.05 -13.46 -26.16
C SER A 28 -10.18 -12.51 -25.33
N ALA A 29 -9.17 -11.86 -25.91
CA ALA A 29 -8.38 -10.85 -25.20
C ALA A 29 -8.89 -9.44 -25.55
N GLU A 30 -9.14 -8.59 -24.55
CA GLU A 30 -9.35 -7.16 -24.78
C GLU A 30 -8.21 -6.63 -25.67
N PRO A 31 -8.51 -5.88 -26.75
CA PRO A 31 -7.49 -5.43 -27.68
C PRO A 31 -6.53 -4.45 -26.99
N SER A 32 -5.40 -4.96 -26.49
CA SER A 32 -4.34 -4.16 -25.89
C SER A 32 -3.27 -3.87 -26.93
N THR A 33 -3.06 -2.59 -27.25
CA THR A 33 -1.98 -2.20 -28.16
C THR A 33 -0.64 -2.14 -27.41
N PRO A 34 0.51 -2.25 -28.09
CA PRO A 34 1.83 -2.12 -27.46
C PRO A 34 1.98 -0.79 -26.69
N THR A 35 1.38 0.29 -27.19
CA THR A 35 1.38 1.60 -26.50
C THR A 35 0.61 1.56 -25.18
N VAL A 36 -0.57 0.92 -25.14
CA VAL A 36 -1.33 0.72 -23.89
C VAL A 36 -0.54 -0.13 -22.90
N GLN A 37 0.10 -1.22 -23.36
CA GLN A 37 0.96 -2.06 -22.53
C GLN A 37 2.15 -1.29 -21.96
N ALA A 38 2.79 -0.42 -22.76
CA ALA A 38 3.88 0.43 -22.31
C ALA A 38 3.43 1.45 -21.24
N ILE A 39 2.25 2.05 -21.41
CA ILE A 39 1.67 2.95 -20.40
C ILE A 39 1.39 2.19 -19.09
N GLN A 40 0.80 1.00 -19.18
CA GLN A 40 0.58 0.11 -18.02
C GLN A 40 1.89 -0.25 -17.31
N ALA A 41 2.92 -0.64 -18.06
CA ALA A 41 4.23 -0.99 -17.50
C ALA A 41 4.86 0.21 -16.77
N HIS A 42 4.76 1.41 -17.34
CA HIS A 42 5.29 2.61 -16.70
C HIS A 42 4.49 3.00 -15.44
N ALA A 43 3.17 2.86 -15.44
CA ALA A 43 2.34 3.10 -14.26
C ALA A 43 2.68 2.09 -13.13
N ASN A 44 2.82 0.80 -13.48
CA ASN A 44 3.25 -0.24 -12.56
C ASN A 44 4.64 0.05 -11.98
N ALA A 45 5.61 0.43 -12.82
CA ALA A 45 6.96 0.74 -12.38
C ALA A 45 7.00 1.95 -11.43
N TYR A 46 6.20 2.99 -11.70
CA TYR A 46 6.06 4.14 -10.81
C TYR A 46 5.49 3.72 -9.45
N ALA A 47 4.40 2.96 -9.46
CA ALA A 47 3.77 2.48 -8.22
C ALA A 47 4.72 1.55 -7.42
N ARG A 48 5.48 0.67 -8.07
CA ARG A 48 6.51 -0.14 -7.40
C ARG A 48 7.62 0.71 -6.76
N ARG A 49 8.05 1.79 -7.42
CA ARG A 49 9.05 2.71 -6.83
C ARG A 49 8.50 3.44 -5.61
N GLU A 50 7.24 3.91 -5.66
CA GLU A 50 6.62 4.54 -4.49
C GLU A 50 6.42 3.54 -3.34
N GLU A 51 6.07 2.28 -3.64
CA GLU A 51 6.00 1.19 -2.66
C GLU A 51 7.37 0.96 -2.00
N GLN A 52 8.43 0.79 -2.79
CA GLN A 52 9.80 0.58 -2.28
C GLN A 52 10.29 1.77 -1.46
N ARG A 53 10.04 3.00 -1.95
CA ARG A 53 10.41 4.23 -1.24
C ARG A 53 9.69 4.35 0.09
N PHE A 54 8.40 4.01 0.13
CA PHE A 54 7.66 3.97 1.39
C PHE A 54 8.36 3.05 2.39
N PHE A 55 8.62 1.79 2.01
CA PHE A 55 9.26 0.83 2.90
C PHE A 55 10.70 1.22 3.31
N SER A 56 11.50 1.81 2.42
CA SER A 56 12.82 2.32 2.79
C SER A 56 12.72 3.44 3.82
N ASP A 57 11.75 4.34 3.67
CA ASP A 57 11.60 5.52 4.52
C ASP A 57 11.00 5.20 5.90
N ILE A 58 10.28 4.08 6.04
CA ILE A 58 9.61 3.70 7.31
C ILE A 58 10.21 2.47 8.00
N HIS A 59 11.30 1.91 7.47
CA HIS A 59 11.87 0.65 7.98
C HIS A 59 12.19 0.72 9.48
N ARG A 60 12.78 1.84 9.92
CA ARG A 60 13.13 2.07 11.33
C ARG A 60 11.89 2.14 12.22
N GLU A 61 10.88 2.91 11.80
CA GLU A 61 9.63 3.07 12.54
C GLU A 61 8.86 1.74 12.62
N LEU A 62 8.92 0.90 11.59
CA LEU A 62 8.35 -0.46 11.63
C LEU A 62 9.09 -1.38 12.60
N ALA A 63 10.42 -1.36 12.59
CA ALA A 63 11.21 -2.15 13.52
C ALA A 63 10.93 -1.72 14.98
N GLU A 64 10.89 -0.41 15.22
CA GLU A 64 10.54 0.15 16.52
C GLU A 64 9.13 -0.29 16.96
N HIS A 65 8.13 -0.15 16.08
CA HIS A 65 6.76 -0.58 16.37
C HIS A 65 6.71 -2.06 16.76
N ARG A 66 7.37 -2.94 16.00
CA ARG A 66 7.40 -4.39 16.30
C ARG A 66 8.02 -4.71 17.66
N ILE A 67 9.16 -4.10 17.98
CA ILE A 67 9.84 -4.31 19.27
C ILE A 67 8.94 -3.78 20.40
N LEU A 68 8.34 -2.61 20.19
CA LEU A 68 7.46 -1.98 21.18
C LEU A 68 6.20 -2.79 21.44
N THR A 69 5.54 -3.33 20.42
CA THR A 69 4.37 -4.20 20.59
C THR A 69 4.73 -5.44 21.40
N LYS A 70 5.84 -6.12 21.09
CA LYS A 70 6.31 -7.27 21.87
C LYS A 70 6.64 -6.91 23.32
N ALA A 71 7.25 -5.74 23.54
CA ALA A 71 7.55 -5.27 24.89
C ALA A 71 6.27 -4.93 25.67
N LEU A 72 5.26 -4.36 25.01
CA LEU A 72 3.94 -4.11 25.59
C LEU A 72 3.23 -5.41 25.98
N ASP A 73 3.27 -6.43 25.11
CA ASP A 73 2.67 -7.73 25.42
C ASP A 73 3.34 -8.37 26.64
N ALA A 74 4.67 -8.30 26.74
CA ALA A 74 5.42 -8.77 27.90
C ALA A 74 5.11 -7.96 29.18
N ASP A 75 4.98 -6.64 29.05
CA ASP A 75 4.62 -5.76 30.17
C ASP A 75 3.20 -6.03 30.68
N LEU A 76 2.25 -6.27 29.78
CA LEU A 76 0.87 -6.63 30.10
C LEU A 76 0.82 -7.99 30.79
N ALA A 77 1.51 -9.00 30.26
CA ALA A 77 1.61 -10.31 30.89
C ALA A 77 2.24 -10.23 32.29
N SER A 78 3.30 -9.43 32.45
CA SER A 78 3.93 -9.22 33.77
C SER A 78 3.01 -8.47 34.73
N TYR A 79 2.21 -7.53 34.24
CA TYR A 79 1.22 -6.83 35.04
C TYR A 79 0.13 -7.80 35.53
N GLU A 80 -0.43 -8.60 34.63
CA GLU A 80 -1.44 -9.64 34.94
C GLU A 80 -0.89 -10.65 35.95
N GLU A 81 0.30 -11.20 35.71
CA GLU A 81 0.96 -12.15 36.63
C GLU A 81 1.17 -11.54 38.03
N LYS A 82 1.63 -10.28 38.10
CA LYS A 82 1.83 -9.61 39.38
C LYS A 82 0.52 -9.36 40.09
N THR A 83 -0.55 -8.98 39.38
CA THR A 83 -1.86 -8.77 39.99
C THR A 83 -2.48 -10.07 40.49
N ASP A 84 -2.30 -11.17 39.77
CA ASP A 84 -2.84 -12.48 40.13
C ASP A 84 -2.14 -13.06 41.36
N ASN A 85 -0.83 -12.83 41.49
CA ASN A 85 0.00 -13.35 42.58
C ASN A 85 0.00 -12.50 43.87
N LEU A 86 -0.77 -11.41 43.94
CA LEU A 86 -0.84 -10.58 45.15
C LEU A 86 -1.43 -11.34 46.34
N SER A 87 -0.73 -11.30 47.47
CA SER A 87 -1.28 -11.72 48.78
C SER A 87 -2.36 -10.77 49.27
N ALA A 88 -3.20 -11.22 50.22
CA ALA A 88 -4.25 -10.39 50.80
C ALA A 88 -3.70 -9.10 51.44
N ALA A 89 -2.59 -9.19 52.18
CA ALA A 89 -1.95 -8.03 52.80
C ALA A 89 -1.39 -7.03 51.78
N GLU A 90 -0.87 -7.51 50.64
CA GLU A 90 -0.42 -6.63 49.55
C GLU A 90 -1.58 -5.94 48.86
N ARG A 91 -2.73 -6.61 48.69
CA ARG A 91 -3.94 -5.99 48.13
C ARG A 91 -4.46 -4.86 49.02
N ASP A 92 -4.46 -5.05 50.34
CA ASP A 92 -4.85 -4.02 51.30
C ASP A 92 -3.88 -2.83 51.24
N ALA A 93 -2.57 -3.08 51.24
CA ALA A 93 -1.55 -2.03 51.10
C ALA A 93 -1.66 -1.26 49.77
N ILE A 94 -1.98 -1.97 48.66
CA ILE A 94 -2.23 -1.36 47.34
C ILE A 94 -3.49 -0.48 47.37
N ALA A 95 -4.56 -0.90 48.04
CA ALA A 95 -5.78 -0.11 48.18
C ALA A 95 -5.53 1.20 48.95
N GLU A 96 -4.60 1.17 49.91
CA GLU A 96 -4.12 2.34 50.64
C GLU A 96 -3.09 3.17 49.85
N GLY A 97 -2.68 2.70 48.67
CA GLY A 97 -1.72 3.38 47.79
C GLY A 97 -0.28 3.33 48.30
N GLN A 98 0.08 2.28 49.04
CA GLN A 98 1.39 2.14 49.69
C GLN A 98 2.04 0.78 49.41
N GLY A 99 3.34 0.69 49.69
CA GLY A 99 4.11 -0.55 49.62
C GLY A 99 4.85 -0.78 48.29
N PRO A 100 5.78 -1.75 48.28
CA PRO A 100 6.64 -2.02 47.13
C PRO A 100 5.87 -2.57 45.93
N ALA A 101 4.89 -3.46 46.16
CA ALA A 101 4.06 -4.03 45.11
C ALA A 101 3.24 -2.95 44.37
N PHE A 102 2.69 -1.98 45.12
CA PHE A 102 1.99 -0.82 44.54
C PHE A 102 2.91 0.01 43.63
N GLU A 103 4.11 0.36 44.11
CA GLU A 103 5.06 1.15 43.33
C GLU A 103 5.54 0.41 42.08
N GLU A 104 5.70 -0.92 42.14
CA GLU A 104 6.03 -1.74 40.96
C GLU A 104 4.89 -1.76 39.94
N LEU A 105 3.65 -2.02 40.36
CA LEU A 105 2.48 -1.99 39.48
C LEU A 105 2.32 -0.61 38.84
N ARG A 106 2.46 0.47 39.61
CA ARG A 106 2.39 1.84 39.10
C ARG A 106 3.50 2.16 38.10
N ARG A 107 4.72 1.63 38.29
CA ARG A 107 5.81 1.77 37.33
C ARG A 107 5.49 1.02 36.03
N LEU A 108 4.94 -0.19 36.12
CA LEU A 108 4.49 -0.97 34.98
C LEU A 108 3.36 -0.26 34.22
N GLU A 109 2.30 0.18 34.91
CA GLU A 109 1.20 0.95 34.29
C GLU A 109 1.70 2.18 33.54
N ARG A 110 2.63 2.94 34.14
CA ARG A 110 3.23 4.11 33.46
C ARG A 110 4.03 3.69 32.24
N ARG A 111 4.73 2.56 32.28
CA ARG A 111 5.50 2.03 31.14
C ARG A 111 4.56 1.57 30.02
N ILE A 112 3.53 0.79 30.34
CA ILE A 112 2.47 0.35 29.43
C ILE A 112 1.79 1.56 28.77
N LYS A 113 1.36 2.54 29.57
CA LYS A 113 0.72 3.77 29.06
C LYS A 113 1.62 4.57 28.12
N ARG A 114 2.92 4.69 28.43
CA ARG A 114 3.89 5.34 27.53
C ARG A 114 4.10 4.53 26.26
N GLY A 115 4.18 3.21 26.38
CA GLY A 115 4.33 2.31 25.25
C GLY A 115 3.15 2.38 24.28
N HIS A 116 1.91 2.34 24.77
CA HIS A 116 0.72 2.51 23.93
C HIS A 116 0.72 3.85 23.19
N ARG A 117 1.00 4.96 23.88
CA ARG A 117 1.09 6.28 23.24
C ARG A 117 2.10 6.28 22.09
N ARG A 118 3.29 5.70 22.32
CA ARG A 118 4.33 5.63 21.31
C ARG A 118 3.95 4.70 20.15
N ALA A 119 3.28 3.58 20.43
CA ALA A 119 2.76 2.67 19.42
C ALA A 119 1.69 3.35 18.55
N ASP A 120 0.80 4.13 19.16
CA ASP A 120 -0.23 4.90 18.45
C ASP A 120 0.39 5.98 17.54
N GLU A 121 1.40 6.71 18.05
CA GLU A 121 2.17 7.68 17.26
C GLU A 121 2.85 7.04 16.05
N LEU A 122 3.52 5.90 16.25
CA LEU A 122 4.17 5.14 15.18
C LEU A 122 3.15 4.65 14.15
N THR A 123 2.02 4.12 14.61
CA THR A 123 0.91 3.67 13.75
C THR A 123 0.39 4.82 12.90
N ALA A 124 0.12 5.98 13.49
CA ALA A 124 -0.36 7.16 12.78
C ALA A 124 0.66 7.67 11.75
N LEU A 125 1.95 7.70 12.11
CA LEU A 125 3.03 8.09 11.21
C LEU A 125 3.12 7.14 10.01
N ILE A 126 3.16 5.84 10.25
CA ILE A 126 3.19 4.81 9.20
C ILE A 126 1.96 4.97 8.28
N HIS A 127 0.78 5.15 8.86
CA HIS A 127 -0.47 5.32 8.12
C HIS A 127 -0.45 6.57 7.22
N SER A 128 0.02 7.70 7.73
CA SER A 128 0.09 8.95 6.99
C SER A 128 1.05 8.86 5.78
N ARG A 129 2.23 8.26 5.98
CA ARG A 129 3.23 8.06 4.92
C ARG A 129 2.73 7.09 3.87
N PHE A 130 2.10 6.00 4.29
CA PHE A 130 1.49 5.03 3.39
C PHE A 130 0.41 5.68 2.53
N THR A 131 -0.51 6.41 3.16
CA THR A 131 -1.59 7.13 2.46
C THR A 131 -1.01 8.11 1.44
N THR A 132 0.05 8.82 1.79
CA THR A 132 0.74 9.73 0.88
C THR A 132 1.32 9.00 -0.33
N ALA A 133 2.03 7.88 -0.12
CA ALA A 133 2.58 7.06 -1.20
C ALA A 133 1.47 6.50 -2.12
N LYS A 134 0.38 6.00 -1.52
CA LYS A 134 -0.81 5.50 -2.22
C LYS A 134 -1.46 6.59 -3.06
N LEU A 135 -1.61 7.81 -2.54
CA LEU A 135 -2.17 8.94 -3.30
C LEU A 135 -1.27 9.36 -4.47
N ARG A 136 0.06 9.37 -4.28
CA ARG A 136 1.00 9.68 -5.38
C ARG A 136 0.93 8.65 -6.50
N ALA A 137 0.93 7.37 -6.15
CA ALA A 137 0.78 6.28 -7.11
C ALA A 137 -0.59 6.30 -7.79
N GLY A 138 -1.67 6.53 -7.02
CA GLY A 138 -3.04 6.66 -7.52
C GLY A 138 -3.19 7.78 -8.55
N ARG A 139 -2.70 8.99 -8.23
CA ARG A 139 -2.70 10.12 -9.18
C ARG A 139 -1.91 9.82 -10.45
N TYR A 140 -0.83 9.05 -10.35
CA TYR A 140 -0.06 8.65 -11.53
C TYR A 140 -0.85 7.68 -12.42
N TYR A 141 -1.63 6.76 -11.84
CA TYR A 141 -2.56 5.93 -12.59
C TYR A 141 -3.65 6.78 -13.25
N ASP A 142 -4.26 7.73 -12.54
CA ASP A 142 -5.29 8.61 -13.10
C ASP A 142 -4.75 9.38 -14.33
N TYR A 143 -3.54 9.94 -14.21
CA TYR A 143 -2.84 10.58 -15.33
C TYR A 143 -2.52 9.63 -16.48
N SER A 144 -2.28 8.35 -16.19
CA SER A 144 -2.01 7.32 -17.20
C SER A 144 -3.29 6.84 -17.88
N ASP A 145 -4.40 6.77 -17.15
CA ASP A 145 -5.75 6.50 -17.67
C ASP A 145 -6.16 7.62 -18.65
N GLU A 146 -5.88 8.89 -18.34
CA GLU A 146 -6.09 10.02 -19.25
C GLU A 146 -5.29 9.87 -20.56
N LYS A 147 -4.03 9.45 -20.48
CA LYS A 147 -3.20 9.19 -21.68
C LYS A 147 -3.79 8.08 -22.53
N ILE A 148 -4.27 7.01 -21.90
CA ILE A 148 -4.92 5.90 -22.60
C ILE A 148 -6.21 6.37 -23.27
N ALA A 149 -7.04 7.18 -22.60
CA ALA A 149 -8.25 7.72 -23.19
C ALA A 149 -7.96 8.57 -24.45
N VAL A 150 -6.95 9.44 -24.39
CA VAL A 150 -6.50 10.25 -25.54
C VAL A 150 -5.99 9.36 -26.68
N TYR A 151 -5.10 8.42 -26.37
CA TYR A 151 -4.55 7.48 -27.34
C TYR A 151 -5.64 6.64 -27.99
N TRP A 152 -6.51 6.03 -27.19
CA TRP A 152 -7.58 5.14 -27.64
C TRP A 152 -8.59 5.87 -28.51
N GLY A 153 -8.97 7.09 -28.13
CA GLY A 153 -9.87 7.92 -28.94
C GLY A 153 -9.29 8.22 -30.33
N ALA A 154 -7.97 8.47 -30.43
CA ALA A 154 -7.31 8.68 -31.70
C ALA A 154 -7.13 7.39 -32.51
N PHE A 155 -6.79 6.29 -31.83
CA PHE A 155 -6.62 4.97 -32.43
C PHE A 155 -7.93 4.50 -33.06
N ARG A 156 -9.05 4.58 -32.32
CA ARG A 156 -10.39 4.22 -32.82
C ARG A 156 -10.82 5.02 -34.04
N ARG A 157 -10.55 6.32 -34.09
CA ARG A 157 -10.89 7.15 -35.26
C ARG A 157 -10.08 6.79 -36.51
N SER A 158 -8.93 6.14 -36.33
CA SER A 158 -7.97 5.87 -37.41
C SER A 158 -7.97 4.39 -37.81
N ALA A 159 -8.43 3.50 -36.93
CA ALA A 159 -8.59 2.09 -37.20
C ALA A 159 -9.91 1.84 -37.94
N SER A 160 -9.84 1.13 -39.06
CA SER A 160 -10.99 0.74 -39.89
C SER A 160 -11.76 -0.48 -39.34
N THR A 161 -11.52 -0.86 -38.09
CA THR A 161 -11.98 -2.13 -37.51
C THR A 161 -13.30 -1.94 -36.76
N GLU A 162 -14.41 -2.49 -37.27
CA GLU A 162 -15.76 -2.44 -36.67
C GLU A 162 -15.87 -3.05 -35.26
N ARG A 163 -14.85 -3.81 -34.80
CA ARG A 163 -14.87 -4.56 -33.53
C ARG A 163 -14.18 -3.86 -32.36
N LEU A 164 -13.76 -2.60 -32.49
CA LEU A 164 -13.12 -1.88 -31.39
C LEU A 164 -14.17 -1.39 -30.38
N GLY A 165 -14.12 -1.95 -29.16
CA GLY A 165 -15.00 -1.58 -28.07
C GLY A 165 -15.00 -0.07 -27.78
N ASP A 166 -16.15 0.44 -27.35
CA ASP A 166 -16.36 1.87 -27.21
C ASP A 166 -15.47 2.53 -26.14
N ARG A 167 -15.15 1.76 -25.10
CA ARG A 167 -14.40 2.21 -23.94
C ARG A 167 -12.91 1.88 -24.08
N ALA A 168 -12.06 2.81 -23.63
CA ALA A 168 -10.63 2.54 -23.53
C ALA A 168 -10.34 1.46 -22.48
N PRO A 169 -9.32 0.60 -22.70
CA PRO A 169 -8.94 -0.41 -21.72
C PRO A 169 -8.52 0.27 -20.40
N GLY A 170 -9.05 -0.22 -19.28
CA GLY A 170 -8.71 0.29 -17.96
C GLY A 170 -7.35 -0.24 -17.48
N LEU A 171 -6.56 0.61 -16.81
CA LEU A 171 -5.32 0.15 -16.20
C LEU A 171 -5.61 -0.81 -15.03
N ARG A 172 -4.90 -1.93 -15.03
CA ARG A 172 -4.86 -2.84 -13.88
C ARG A 172 -3.98 -2.22 -12.81
N ARG A 173 -4.59 -1.71 -11.73
CA ARG A 173 -3.87 -1.15 -10.59
C ARG A 173 -3.22 -2.26 -9.77
N LEU A 174 -2.02 -2.01 -9.26
CA LEU A 174 -1.35 -2.96 -8.36
C LEU A 174 -2.18 -3.20 -7.09
N GLU A 175 -2.13 -4.43 -6.58
CA GLU A 175 -2.95 -4.88 -5.45
C GLU A 175 -2.80 -4.02 -4.20
N TRP A 176 -1.58 -3.55 -3.90
CA TRP A 176 -1.30 -2.71 -2.73
C TRP A 176 -2.05 -1.36 -2.75
N LEU A 177 -2.48 -0.89 -3.92
CA LEU A 177 -3.32 0.31 -4.03
C LEU A 177 -4.79 0.01 -3.71
N ASN A 178 -5.23 -1.23 -3.87
CA ASN A 178 -6.60 -1.65 -3.58
C ASN A 178 -6.79 -2.07 -2.12
N THR A 179 -5.70 -2.31 -1.38
CA THR A 179 -5.76 -2.64 0.04
C THR A 179 -6.36 -1.48 0.84
N LYS A 180 -7.46 -1.78 1.56
CA LYS A 180 -8.15 -0.84 2.47
C LYS A 180 -7.46 -0.74 3.83
N GLU A 181 -6.75 -1.80 4.22
CA GLU A 181 -6.12 -1.94 5.53
C GLU A 181 -4.60 -1.91 5.40
N ASN A 182 -3.96 -0.93 6.06
CA ASN A 182 -2.49 -0.84 6.08
C ASN A 182 -1.85 -2.03 6.78
N THR A 183 -2.53 -2.61 7.77
CA THR A 183 -2.11 -3.81 8.52
C THR A 183 -1.95 -5.03 7.61
N LYS A 184 -2.93 -5.32 6.74
CA LYS A 184 -2.79 -6.39 5.73
C LYS A 184 -1.63 -6.15 4.77
N LEU A 185 -1.29 -4.89 4.49
CA LEU A 185 -0.14 -4.55 3.68
C LEU A 185 1.19 -4.75 4.40
N LEU A 186 1.23 -4.46 5.70
CA LEU A 186 2.38 -4.78 6.54
C LEU A 186 2.57 -6.29 6.66
N GLU A 187 1.50 -7.07 6.75
CA GLU A 187 1.52 -8.54 6.72
C GLU A 187 1.96 -9.07 5.34
N LEU A 188 1.42 -8.54 4.25
CA LEU A 188 1.81 -8.90 2.88
C LEU A 188 3.28 -8.57 2.60
N TRP A 189 3.77 -7.45 3.11
CA TRP A 189 5.18 -7.10 2.99
C TRP A 189 6.07 -7.97 3.89
N GLN A 190 5.64 -8.27 5.11
CA GLN A 190 6.31 -9.19 6.03
C GLN A 190 6.45 -10.59 5.44
N GLY A 191 5.36 -11.17 4.93
CA GLY A 191 5.40 -12.46 4.24
C GLY A 191 6.29 -12.44 2.98
N ARG A 192 6.55 -11.26 2.40
CA ARG A 192 7.46 -11.12 1.24
C ARG A 192 8.93 -11.03 1.66
N THR A 193 9.23 -10.38 2.79
CA THR A 193 10.59 -10.31 3.34
C THR A 193 11.02 -11.61 4.01
N ASP A 194 10.09 -12.33 4.66
CA ASP A 194 10.39 -13.59 5.35
C ASP A 194 10.63 -14.75 4.36
N VAL A 195 10.09 -14.65 3.14
CA VAL A 195 10.36 -15.59 2.03
C VAL A 195 11.69 -15.31 1.33
N GLN A 196 12.28 -14.14 1.54
CA GLN A 196 13.55 -13.73 0.94
C GLN A 196 14.76 -13.82 1.90
N ALA A 197 14.53 -14.16 3.18
CA ALA A 197 15.55 -14.38 4.20
C ALA A 197 15.86 -15.87 4.36
#